data_AF-A0A7S0JR46-F1
#
_entry.id   AF-A0A7S0JR46-F1
#
_cell.length_a   1.000
_cell.length_b   1.000
_cell.length_c   1.000
_cell.angle_alpha   90.00
_cell.angle_beta   90.00
_cell.angle_gamma   90.00
#
_symmetry.space_group_name_H-M   'P 1'
#
loop_
_entity.id
_entity.type
_entity.pdbx_description
1 polymer ?
#
loop_
_entity_poly.entity_id
_entity_poly.type
_entity_poly.pdbx_seq_one_letter_code
_entity_poly.pdbx_strand_id
1 'polypeptide(L)'
;AALILLQEGATALINGFSHAPAALNIDEWTWASLGLSIGLKVVLLLYCRTVEESSASVGALAADHRNDVLTNVATLIAILVAFFVDGAWWLDSVMAMLLAVYILVNWASEGLEQVKGLTGRGASREQVSDLIRVAMSHSPKICFVDTVRAYYAGLRLMVEIDIVLPPEMPLHEAHDVGQSLQLKVERFESVERCFVHLDHNVEDPRDEHIHPDLPKPQGMSHRDISRSPSPGEQAAWHAPTGAAAAAGVAAEL
;
A
#
# COMPACT_ATOMS: atom_id res chain seq x y z
N ALA A 1 -26.45 -0.37 2.58
CA ALA A 1 -26.72 -1.83 2.64
C ALA A 1 -26.44 -2.40 4.04
N ALA A 2 -25.19 -2.45 4.51
CA ALA A 2 -24.86 -3.04 5.82
C ALA A 2 -25.63 -2.40 7.01
N LEU A 3 -25.78 -1.07 7.05
CA LEU A 3 -26.57 -0.38 8.08
C LEU A 3 -28.07 -0.77 8.06
N ILE A 4 -28.63 -1.04 6.88
CA ILE A 4 -30.01 -1.48 6.73
C ILE A 4 -30.16 -2.91 7.27
N LEU A 5 -29.21 -3.81 6.96
CA LEU A 5 -29.19 -5.16 7.53
C LEU A 5 -29.08 -5.16 9.06
N LEU A 6 -28.28 -4.26 9.64
CA LEU A 6 -28.20 -4.09 11.09
C LEU A 6 -29.53 -3.60 11.68
N GLN A 7 -30.17 -2.62 11.03
CA GLN A 7 -31.46 -2.10 11.46
C GLN A 7 -32.56 -3.16 11.38
N GLU A 8 -32.64 -3.90 10.27
CA GLU A 8 -33.62 -4.96 10.07
C GLU A 8 -33.39 -6.13 11.02
N GLY A 9 -32.13 -6.55 11.22
CA GLY A 9 -31.78 -7.60 12.19
C GLY A 9 -32.13 -7.21 13.63
N ALA A 10 -31.85 -5.98 14.04
CA ALA A 10 -32.25 -5.47 15.36
C ALA A 10 -33.77 -5.42 15.52
N THR A 11 -34.48 -4.96 14.49
CA THR A 11 -35.94 -4.89 14.47
C THR A 11 -36.56 -6.29 14.51
N ALA A 12 -35.99 -7.26 13.79
CA ALA A 12 -36.42 -8.66 13.78
C ALA A 12 -36.19 -9.33 15.14
N LEU A 13 -35.09 -9.03 15.84
CA LEU A 13 -34.87 -9.51 17.21
C LEU A 13 -35.92 -8.95 18.19
N ILE A 14 -36.22 -7.66 18.10
CA ILE A 14 -37.21 -7.01 18.97
C ILE A 14 -38.62 -7.55 18.70
N ASN A 15 -38.99 -7.74 17.43
CA ASN A 15 -40.32 -8.18 17.02
C ASN A 15 -40.51 -9.71 17.09
N GLY A 16 -39.44 -10.49 16.93
CA GLY A 16 -39.44 -11.95 16.97
C GLY A 16 -39.75 -12.53 18.35
N PHE A 17 -39.52 -11.76 19.42
CA PHE A 17 -40.07 -12.08 20.75
C PHE A 17 -41.62 -12.11 20.79
N SER A 18 -42.29 -11.54 19.79
CA SER A 18 -43.75 -11.32 19.78
C SER A 18 -44.52 -12.19 18.78
N HIS A 19 -43.86 -12.79 17.78
CA HIS A 19 -44.52 -13.57 16.71
C HIS A 19 -43.72 -14.83 16.36
N ALA A 20 -44.42 -15.92 16.03
CA ALA A 20 -43.80 -17.17 15.60
C ALA A 20 -42.97 -16.96 14.30
N PRO A 21 -41.79 -17.59 14.17
CA PRO A 21 -40.92 -17.38 13.02
C PRO A 21 -41.60 -17.82 11.72
N ALA A 22 -41.50 -16.99 10.68
CA ALA A 22 -41.92 -17.36 9.34
C ALA A 22 -41.04 -18.50 8.84
N ALA A 23 -41.64 -19.53 8.25
CA ALA A 23 -40.88 -20.62 7.63
C ALA A 23 -40.03 -20.04 6.48
N LEU A 24 -38.72 -20.31 6.50
CA LEU A 24 -37.81 -19.97 5.41
C LEU A 24 -38.17 -20.83 4.20
N ASN A 25 -38.96 -20.27 3.29
CA ASN A 25 -39.26 -20.92 2.02
C ASN A 25 -38.35 -20.31 0.95
N ILE A 26 -37.17 -20.91 0.78
CA ILE A 26 -36.19 -20.46 -0.21
C ILE A 26 -36.50 -21.14 -1.54
N ASP A 27 -36.91 -20.33 -2.51
CA ASP A 27 -37.26 -20.77 -3.86
C ASP A 27 -36.03 -21.32 -4.62
N GLU A 28 -36.26 -22.26 -5.55
CA GLU A 28 -35.18 -22.89 -6.33
C GLU A 28 -34.33 -21.86 -7.11
N TRP A 29 -34.98 -20.80 -7.60
CA TRP A 29 -34.32 -19.69 -8.27
C TRP A 29 -33.37 -18.90 -7.37
N THR A 30 -33.63 -18.86 -6.06
CA THR A 30 -32.76 -18.17 -5.08
C THR A 30 -31.45 -18.95 -4.93
N TRP A 31 -31.52 -20.27 -4.84
CA TRP A 31 -30.33 -21.13 -4.81
C TRP A 31 -29.52 -21.03 -6.11
N ALA A 32 -30.20 -21.06 -7.26
CA ALA A 32 -29.55 -20.95 -8.57
C ALA A 32 -28.84 -19.60 -8.76
N SER A 33 -29.49 -18.48 -8.40
CA SER A 33 -28.91 -17.14 -8.50
C SER A 33 -27.73 -16.93 -7.54
N LEU A 34 -27.83 -17.43 -6.30
CA LEU A 34 -26.74 -17.37 -5.33
C LEU A 34 -25.53 -18.17 -5.79
N GLY A 35 -25.74 -19.40 -6.26
CA GLY A 35 -24.68 -20.26 -6.79
C GLY A 35 -23.99 -19.65 -8.02
N LEU A 36 -24.76 -19.08 -8.95
CA LEU A 36 -24.21 -18.38 -10.11
C LEU A 36 -23.38 -17.16 -9.71
N SER A 37 -23.86 -16.35 -8.77
CA SER A 37 -23.14 -15.18 -8.25
C SER A 37 -21.78 -15.55 -7.65
N ILE A 38 -21.76 -16.57 -6.78
CA ILE A 38 -20.52 -17.08 -6.17
C ILE A 38 -19.59 -17.63 -7.27
N GLY A 39 -20.11 -18.42 -8.20
CA GLY A 39 -19.34 -18.98 -9.31
C GLY A 39 -18.68 -17.89 -10.16
N LEU A 40 -19.42 -16.86 -10.55
CA LEU A 40 -18.90 -15.72 -11.30
C LEU A 40 -17.80 -14.97 -10.52
N LYS A 41 -18.01 -14.71 -9.22
CA LYS A 41 -17.01 -14.05 -8.37
C LYS A 41 -15.74 -14.89 -8.22
N VAL A 42 -15.85 -16.22 -8.11
CA VAL A 42 -14.70 -17.13 -8.09
C VAL A 42 -13.94 -17.08 -9.41
N VAL A 43 -14.63 -17.12 -10.55
CA VAL A 43 -13.99 -17.02 -11.88
C VAL A 43 -13.25 -15.69 -12.02
N LEU A 44 -13.87 -14.58 -11.62
CA LEU A 44 -13.24 -13.25 -11.63
C LEU A 44 -12.05 -13.18 -10.67
N LEU A 45 -12.14 -13.79 -9.48
CA LEU A 45 -11.03 -13.88 -8.54
C LEU A 45 -9.83 -14.62 -9.15
N LEU A 46 -10.08 -15.77 -9.77
CA LEU A 46 -9.03 -16.57 -10.42
C LEU A 46 -8.41 -15.79 -11.60
N TYR A 47 -9.23 -15.10 -12.39
CA TYR A 47 -8.74 -14.25 -13.46
C TYR A 47 -7.87 -13.10 -12.92
N CYS A 48 -8.33 -12.36 -11.91
CA CYS A 48 -7.56 -11.26 -11.33
C CYS A 48 -6.24 -11.77 -10.74
N ARG A 49 -6.21 -12.94 -10.09
CA ARG A 49 -4.99 -13.59 -9.60
C ARG A 49 -3.95 -13.87 -10.68
N THR A 50 -4.36 -14.12 -11.92
CA THR A 50 -3.41 -14.33 -13.03
C THR A 50 -2.77 -13.05 -13.56
N VAL A 51 -3.37 -11.88 -13.27
CA VAL A 51 -2.93 -10.57 -13.77
C VAL A 51 -2.63 -9.56 -12.65
N GLU A 52 -2.65 -9.99 -11.39
CA GLU A 52 -2.46 -9.10 -10.23
C GLU A 52 -1.07 -8.46 -10.20
N GLU A 53 -0.06 -9.13 -10.76
CA GLU A 53 1.29 -8.58 -10.91
C GLU A 53 1.36 -7.43 -11.92
N SER A 54 0.38 -7.28 -12.80
CA SER A 54 0.37 -6.23 -13.82
C SER A 54 -0.05 -4.87 -13.28
N SER A 55 -0.83 -4.83 -12.19
CA SER A 55 -1.29 -3.55 -11.60
C SER A 55 -1.83 -3.72 -10.18
N ALA A 56 -1.50 -2.76 -9.32
CA ALA A 56 -2.09 -2.65 -7.98
C ALA A 56 -3.63 -2.55 -7.99
N SER A 57 -4.22 -1.98 -9.05
CA SER A 57 -5.69 -1.92 -9.19
C SER A 57 -6.32 -3.31 -9.37
N VAL A 58 -5.63 -4.22 -10.08
CA VAL A 58 -6.09 -5.60 -10.26
C VAL A 58 -5.95 -6.38 -8.97
N GLY A 59 -4.87 -6.12 -8.20
CA GLY A 59 -4.71 -6.67 -6.85
C GLY A 59 -5.85 -6.27 -5.91
N ALA A 60 -6.24 -4.98 -5.90
CA ALA A 60 -7.40 -4.51 -5.13
C ALA A 60 -8.72 -5.17 -5.57
N LEU A 61 -8.92 -5.35 -6.89
CA LEU A 61 -10.10 -6.03 -7.41
C LEU A 61 -10.12 -7.53 -7.04
N ALA A 62 -8.95 -8.18 -7.01
CA ALA A 62 -8.83 -9.56 -6.53
C ALA A 62 -9.18 -9.66 -5.04
N ALA A 63 -8.72 -8.71 -4.22
CA ALA A 63 -9.05 -8.65 -2.79
C ALA A 63 -10.56 -8.48 -2.57
N ASP A 64 -11.20 -7.57 -3.33
CA ASP A 64 -12.66 -7.38 -3.34
C ASP A 64 -13.40 -8.68 -3.67
N HIS A 65 -13.04 -9.33 -4.79
CA HIS A 65 -13.69 -10.57 -5.20
C HIS A 65 -13.48 -11.72 -4.20
N ARG A 66 -12.31 -11.79 -3.55
CA ARG A 66 -12.07 -12.76 -2.46
C ARG A 66 -13.02 -12.50 -1.29
N ASN A 67 -13.16 -11.24 -0.88
CA ASN A 67 -14.01 -10.86 0.23
C ASN A 67 -15.49 -11.10 -0.09
N ASP A 68 -15.91 -10.87 -1.33
CA ASP A 68 -17.26 -11.20 -1.82
C ASP A 68 -17.53 -12.71 -1.82
N VAL A 69 -16.57 -13.53 -2.24
CA VAL A 69 -16.72 -15.00 -2.15
C VAL A 69 -16.84 -15.42 -0.70
N LEU A 70 -15.96 -14.95 0.19
CA LEU A 70 -15.98 -15.30 1.62
C LEU A 70 -17.29 -14.90 2.30
N THR A 71 -17.77 -13.68 2.06
CA THR A 71 -19.03 -13.19 2.64
C THR A 71 -20.23 -13.97 2.12
N ASN A 72 -20.30 -14.26 0.82
CA ASN A 72 -21.38 -15.07 0.25
C ASN A 72 -21.38 -16.52 0.76
N VAL A 73 -20.20 -17.14 0.92
CA VAL A 73 -20.10 -18.47 1.54
C VAL A 73 -20.51 -18.43 3.02
N ALA A 74 -20.12 -17.39 3.76
CA ALA A 74 -20.55 -17.22 5.15
C ALA A 74 -22.08 -17.06 5.25
N THR A 75 -22.72 -16.31 4.34
CA THR A 75 -24.18 -16.22 4.24
C THR A 75 -24.82 -17.58 3.99
N LEU A 76 -24.26 -18.37 3.08
CA LEU A 76 -24.74 -19.72 2.77
C LEU A 76 -24.72 -20.62 4.02
N ILE A 77 -23.61 -20.57 4.78
CA ILE A 77 -23.46 -21.32 6.03
C ILE A 77 -24.49 -20.84 7.06
N ALA A 78 -24.68 -19.54 7.21
CA ALA A 78 -25.66 -18.97 8.15
C ALA A 78 -27.08 -19.45 7.83
N ILE A 79 -27.47 -19.44 6.55
CA ILE A 79 -28.76 -19.96 6.08
C ILE A 79 -28.89 -21.45 6.39
N LEU A 80 -27.89 -22.26 6.06
CA LEU A 80 -27.91 -23.71 6.33
C LEU A 80 -28.06 -24.00 7.82
N VAL A 81 -27.32 -23.28 8.68
CA VAL A 81 -27.43 -23.43 10.14
C VAL A 81 -28.83 -23.04 10.63
N ALA A 82 -29.42 -21.97 10.10
CA ALA A 82 -30.79 -21.59 10.44
C ALA A 82 -31.83 -22.63 10.00
N PHE A 83 -31.58 -23.37 8.91
CA PHE A 83 -32.44 -24.47 8.46
C PHE A 83 -32.37 -25.72 9.33
N PHE A 84 -31.19 -26.08 9.84
CA PHE A 84 -31.00 -27.34 10.60
C PHE A 84 -31.23 -27.18 12.11
N VAL A 85 -31.21 -25.97 12.64
CA VAL A 85 -31.39 -25.71 14.08
C VAL A 85 -32.84 -25.33 14.37
N ASP A 86 -33.66 -26.34 14.66
CA ASP A 86 -35.05 -26.15 15.05
C ASP A 86 -35.17 -25.36 16.36
N GLY A 87 -36.05 -24.34 16.38
CA GLY A 87 -36.38 -23.55 17.57
C GLY A 87 -35.50 -22.31 17.81
N ALA A 88 -34.47 -22.07 17.00
CA ALA A 88 -33.57 -20.92 17.15
C ALA A 88 -33.98 -19.71 16.27
N TRP A 89 -35.19 -19.17 16.50
CA TRP A 89 -35.74 -18.03 15.75
C TRP A 89 -34.86 -16.76 15.75
N TRP A 90 -34.03 -16.59 16.79
CA TRP A 90 -33.12 -15.44 16.95
C TRP A 90 -31.81 -15.61 16.17
N LEU A 91 -31.48 -16.85 15.76
CA LEU A 91 -30.18 -17.18 15.20
C LEU A 91 -29.96 -16.52 13.84
N ASP A 92 -30.99 -16.50 12.99
CA ASP A 92 -30.95 -15.84 11.68
C ASP A 92 -30.63 -14.34 11.82
N SER A 93 -31.32 -13.64 12.71
CA SER A 93 -31.11 -12.21 12.95
C SER A 93 -29.74 -11.90 13.58
N VAL A 94 -29.26 -12.74 14.49
CA VAL A 94 -27.91 -12.57 15.08
C VAL A 94 -26.82 -12.83 14.04
N MET A 95 -26.94 -13.90 13.25
CA MET A 95 -25.97 -14.22 12.20
C MET A 95 -25.93 -13.14 11.12
N ALA A 96 -27.09 -12.62 10.70
CA ALA A 96 -27.17 -11.51 9.76
C ALA A 96 -26.50 -10.24 10.32
N MET A 97 -26.69 -9.93 11.60
CA MET A 97 -26.08 -8.78 12.25
C MET A 97 -24.55 -8.91 12.35
N LEU A 98 -24.05 -10.09 12.75
CA LEU A 98 -22.60 -10.37 12.78
C LEU A 98 -21.98 -10.26 11.40
N LEU A 99 -22.63 -10.81 10.38
CA LEU A 99 -22.18 -10.71 8.99
C LEU A 99 -22.16 -9.25 8.51
N ALA A 100 -23.17 -8.46 8.85
CA ALA A 100 -23.21 -7.04 8.47
C ALA A 100 -22.08 -6.24 9.12
N VAL A 101 -21.74 -6.50 10.38
CA VAL A 101 -20.55 -5.90 11.03
C VAL A 101 -19.27 -6.34 10.33
N TYR A 102 -19.13 -7.62 10.00
CA TYR A 102 -17.97 -8.15 9.28
C TYR A 102 -17.78 -7.45 7.91
N ILE A 103 -18.84 -7.34 7.11
CA ILE A 103 -18.82 -6.64 5.82
C ILE A 103 -18.38 -5.18 6.03
N LEU A 104 -18.92 -4.49 7.04
CA LEU A 104 -18.61 -3.09 7.30
C LEU A 104 -17.14 -2.89 7.67
N VAL A 105 -16.59 -3.71 8.56
CA VAL A 105 -15.17 -3.65 8.96
C VAL A 105 -14.27 -3.91 7.77
N ASN A 106 -14.61 -4.92 6.97
CA ASN A 106 -13.79 -5.29 5.82
C ASN A 106 -13.80 -4.20 4.73
N TRP A 107 -14.96 -3.64 4.42
CA TRP A 107 -15.07 -2.50 3.49
C TRP A 107 -14.38 -1.24 4.01
N ALA A 108 -14.45 -0.96 5.32
CA ALA A 108 -13.76 0.19 5.91
C ALA A 108 -12.24 0.02 5.84
N SER A 109 -11.72 -1.17 6.14
CA SER A 109 -10.29 -1.47 6.06
C SER A 109 -9.77 -1.34 4.62
N GLU A 110 -10.45 -1.98 3.67
CA GLU A 110 -10.07 -1.95 2.25
C GLU A 110 -10.16 -0.54 1.67
N GLY A 111 -11.23 0.19 2.00
CA GLY A 111 -11.41 1.58 1.58
C GLY A 111 -10.31 2.50 2.10
N LEU A 112 -9.89 2.33 3.36
CA LEU A 112 -8.77 3.09 3.92
C LEU A 112 -7.44 2.76 3.23
N GLU A 113 -7.23 1.51 2.83
CA GLU A 113 -6.02 1.11 2.10
C GLU A 113 -5.97 1.73 0.70
N GLN A 114 -7.09 1.73 -0.02
CA GLN A 114 -7.21 2.40 -1.32
C GLN A 114 -7.00 3.91 -1.22
N VAL A 115 -7.59 4.55 -0.20
CA VAL A 115 -7.36 5.99 0.05
C VAL A 115 -5.89 6.27 0.34
N LYS A 116 -5.22 5.44 1.14
CA LYS A 116 -3.77 5.57 1.39
C LYS A 116 -2.94 5.46 0.10
N GLY A 117 -3.35 4.60 -0.83
CA GLY A 117 -2.73 4.51 -2.15
C GLY A 117 -2.87 5.80 -2.97
N LEU A 118 -4.01 6.49 -2.85
CA LEU A 118 -4.24 7.77 -3.53
C LEU A 118 -3.54 8.96 -2.86
N THR A 119 -3.30 8.90 -1.55
CA THR A 119 -2.73 10.02 -0.78
C THR A 119 -1.20 10.03 -0.71
N GLY A 120 -0.49 9.40 -1.65
CA GLY A 120 0.98 9.48 -1.68
C GLY A 120 1.67 8.53 -0.70
N ARG A 121 1.26 7.26 -0.66
CA ARG A 121 2.01 6.25 0.11
C ARG A 121 3.46 6.24 -0.35
N GLY A 122 4.41 6.33 0.60
CA GLY A 122 5.83 6.22 0.30
C GLY A 122 6.20 4.86 -0.31
N ALA A 123 7.15 4.85 -1.22
CA ALA A 123 7.71 3.63 -1.79
C ALA A 123 8.36 2.75 -0.69
N SER A 124 8.47 1.45 -0.96
CA SER A 124 9.19 0.52 -0.08
C SER A 124 10.67 0.91 0.05
N ARG A 125 11.32 0.50 1.15
CA ARG A 125 12.75 0.79 1.37
C ARG A 125 13.62 0.18 0.28
N GLU A 126 13.22 -0.98 -0.22
CA GLU A 126 13.88 -1.69 -1.31
C GLU A 126 13.84 -0.86 -2.60
N GLN A 127 12.66 -0.35 -2.99
CA GLN A 127 12.51 0.51 -4.17
C GLN A 127 13.32 1.79 -4.05
N VAL A 128 13.31 2.44 -2.87
CA VAL A 128 14.12 3.66 -2.63
C VAL A 128 15.61 3.33 -2.72
N SER A 129 16.05 2.19 -2.16
CA SER A 129 17.46 1.77 -2.23
C SER A 129 17.91 1.50 -3.67
N ASP A 130 17.05 0.95 -4.51
CA ASP A 130 17.37 0.72 -5.92
C ASP A 130 17.48 2.03 -6.69
N LEU A 131 16.58 3.00 -6.43
CA LEU A 131 16.66 4.34 -7.00
C LEU A 131 17.95 5.07 -6.60
N ILE A 132 18.33 5.01 -5.32
CA ILE A 132 19.60 5.56 -4.81
C ILE A 132 20.79 4.93 -5.55
N ARG A 133 20.78 3.60 -5.71
CA ARG A 133 21.86 2.90 -6.42
C ARG A 133 21.99 3.37 -7.87
N VAL A 134 20.85 3.53 -8.56
CA VAL A 134 20.82 4.00 -9.96
C VAL A 134 21.35 5.43 -10.08
N ALA A 135 20.99 6.30 -9.13
CA ALA A 135 21.46 7.68 -9.08
C ALA A 135 22.96 7.77 -8.80
N MET A 136 23.44 7.08 -7.76
CA MET A 136 24.87 7.04 -7.39
C MET A 136 25.74 6.45 -8.51
N SER A 137 25.25 5.48 -9.27
CA SER A 137 25.99 4.85 -10.35
C SER A 137 25.81 5.53 -11.71
N HIS A 138 25.11 6.67 -11.79
CA HIS A 138 24.75 7.28 -13.07
C HIS A 138 25.91 8.00 -13.74
N SER A 139 26.66 8.81 -12.99
CA SER A 139 27.75 9.62 -13.53
C SER A 139 28.82 9.84 -12.46
N PRO A 140 30.12 9.77 -12.81
CA PRO A 140 31.21 10.07 -11.88
C PRO A 140 31.23 11.56 -11.47
N LYS A 141 30.47 12.42 -12.15
CA LYS A 141 30.36 13.84 -11.85
C LYS A 141 29.40 14.15 -10.70
N ILE A 142 28.58 13.17 -10.29
CA ILE A 142 27.70 13.32 -9.14
C ILE A 142 28.56 13.20 -7.88
N CYS A 143 28.67 14.29 -7.12
CA CYS A 143 29.45 14.31 -5.89
C CYS A 143 28.71 13.60 -4.76
N PHE A 144 27.41 13.83 -4.66
CA PHE A 144 26.56 13.30 -3.60
C PHE A 144 25.11 13.19 -4.09
N VAL A 145 24.37 12.20 -3.58
CA VAL A 145 22.91 12.12 -3.71
C VAL A 145 22.36 12.52 -2.35
N ASP A 146 21.73 13.69 -2.29
CA ASP A 146 21.27 14.25 -1.03
C ASP A 146 20.01 13.57 -0.54
N THR A 147 18.95 13.67 -1.33
CA THR A 147 17.63 13.18 -0.97
C THR A 147 17.02 12.40 -2.13
N VAL A 148 16.39 11.26 -1.81
CA VAL A 148 15.56 10.50 -2.75
C VAL A 148 14.20 10.28 -2.12
N ARG A 149 13.16 10.84 -2.73
CA ARG A 149 11.77 10.65 -2.34
C ARG A 149 11.06 9.90 -3.45
N ALA A 150 10.32 8.87 -3.08
CA ALA A 150 9.47 8.15 -4.02
C ALA A 150 8.14 7.87 -3.34
N TYR A 151 7.05 8.23 -4.00
CA TYR A 151 5.71 8.04 -3.49
C TYR A 151 4.75 7.67 -4.62
N TYR A 152 3.73 6.90 -4.28
CA TYR A 152 2.72 6.48 -5.24
C TYR A 152 1.79 7.64 -5.59
N ALA A 153 1.71 7.96 -6.88
CA ALA A 153 0.68 8.83 -7.44
C ALA A 153 -0.26 7.94 -8.28
N GLY A 154 -1.33 7.44 -7.68
CA GLY A 154 -2.17 6.43 -8.31
C GLY A 154 -1.49 5.05 -8.33
N LEU A 155 -1.16 4.55 -9.52
CA LEU A 155 -0.62 3.18 -9.70
C LEU A 155 0.90 3.14 -9.89
N ARG A 156 1.53 4.28 -10.13
CA ARG A 156 2.96 4.40 -10.43
C ARG A 156 3.64 5.35 -9.45
N LEU A 157 4.96 5.29 -9.42
CA LEU A 157 5.80 6.10 -8.55
C LEU A 157 6.05 7.47 -9.19
N MET A 158 5.82 8.50 -8.40
CA MET A 158 6.45 9.81 -8.57
C MET A 158 7.78 9.79 -7.81
N VAL A 159 8.86 10.14 -8.48
CA VAL A 159 10.22 10.11 -7.91
C VAL A 159 10.82 11.52 -7.93
N GLU A 160 11.43 11.92 -6.83
CA GLU A 160 12.21 13.15 -6.69
C GLU A 160 13.62 12.76 -6.24
N ILE A 161 14.64 13.23 -6.95
CA ILE A 161 16.04 12.94 -6.68
C ILE A 161 16.81 14.24 -6.65
N ASP A 162 17.47 14.50 -5.55
CA ASP A 162 18.31 15.68 -5.36
C ASP A 162 19.77 15.24 -5.44
N ILE A 163 20.50 15.77 -6.43
CA ILE A 163 21.92 15.46 -6.64
C ILE A 163 22.77 16.70 -6.50
N VAL A 164 23.94 16.53 -5.90
CA VAL A 164 24.95 17.58 -5.76
C VAL A 164 26.01 17.43 -6.85
N LEU A 165 26.22 18.52 -7.59
CA LEU A 165 27.23 18.65 -8.63
C LEU A 165 28.31 19.68 -8.24
N PRO A 166 29.51 19.63 -8.85
CA PRO A 166 30.55 20.62 -8.60
C PRO A 166 30.06 22.05 -8.89
N PRO A 167 30.32 23.04 -8.01
CA PRO A 167 29.84 24.40 -8.18
C PRO A 167 30.44 25.14 -9.39
N GLU A 168 31.62 24.71 -9.85
CA GLU A 168 32.28 25.24 -11.05
C GLU A 168 31.75 24.62 -12.36
N MET A 169 30.84 23.64 -12.27
CA MET A 169 30.28 22.98 -13.45
C MET A 169 29.42 23.96 -14.25
N PRO A 170 29.63 24.07 -15.58
CA PRO A 170 28.75 24.84 -16.44
C PRO A 170 27.31 24.32 -16.38
N LEU A 171 26.33 25.23 -16.33
CA LEU A 171 24.90 24.89 -16.20
C LEU A 171 24.42 23.91 -17.27
N HIS A 172 24.90 24.03 -18.51
CA HIS A 172 24.51 23.12 -19.60
C HIS A 172 24.96 21.68 -19.33
N GLU A 173 26.17 21.50 -18.78
CA GLU A 173 26.71 20.19 -18.43
C GLU A 173 25.96 19.59 -17.23
N ALA A 174 25.65 20.42 -16.24
CA ALA A 174 24.84 20.02 -15.09
C ALA A 174 23.42 19.59 -15.54
N HIS A 175 22.80 20.37 -16.43
CA HIS A 175 21.49 20.05 -17.00
C HIS A 175 21.51 18.72 -17.76
N ASP A 176 22.53 18.46 -18.59
CA ASP A 176 22.64 17.21 -19.33
C ASP A 176 22.77 15.99 -18.41
N VAL A 177 23.51 16.13 -17.28
CA VAL A 177 23.60 15.08 -16.26
C VAL A 177 22.25 14.85 -15.58
N GLY A 178 21.56 15.91 -15.17
CA GLY A 178 20.24 15.82 -14.53
C GLY A 178 19.18 15.24 -15.47
N GLN A 179 19.10 15.74 -16.70
CA GLN A 179 18.15 15.28 -17.70
C GLN A 179 18.39 13.81 -18.09
N SER A 180 19.65 13.41 -18.25
CA SER A 180 19.98 12.00 -18.54
C SER A 180 19.65 11.07 -17.37
N LEU A 181 19.78 11.53 -16.11
CA LEU A 181 19.37 10.77 -14.93
C LEU A 181 17.85 10.62 -14.89
N GLN A 182 17.12 11.72 -15.11
CA GLN A 182 15.66 11.71 -15.18
C GLN A 182 15.17 10.69 -16.22
N LEU A 183 15.67 10.77 -17.45
CA LEU A 183 15.30 9.86 -18.53
C LEU A 183 15.67 8.40 -18.24
N LYS A 184 16.70 8.15 -17.44
CA LYS A 184 17.09 6.80 -17.03
C LYS A 184 16.11 6.23 -16.00
N VAL A 185 15.68 7.04 -15.03
CA VAL A 185 14.73 6.64 -13.99
C VAL A 185 13.31 6.49 -14.56
N GLU A 186 12.90 7.35 -15.48
CA GLU A 186 11.58 7.24 -16.14
C GLU A 186 11.45 6.01 -17.07
N ARG A 187 12.53 5.25 -17.31
CA ARG A 187 12.47 3.98 -18.04
C ARG A 187 11.99 2.81 -17.19
N PHE A 188 11.99 2.93 -15.86
CA PHE A 188 11.41 1.90 -15.00
C PHE A 188 9.88 1.89 -15.17
N GLU A 189 9.29 0.73 -15.45
CA GLU A 189 7.85 0.59 -15.66
C GLU A 189 7.01 1.03 -14.44
N SER A 190 7.60 0.92 -13.25
CA SER A 190 7.01 1.35 -11.98
C SER A 190 7.02 2.87 -11.78
N VAL A 191 7.77 3.64 -12.58
CA VAL A 191 7.91 5.10 -12.44
C VAL A 191 7.07 5.80 -13.50
N GLU A 192 6.22 6.72 -13.07
CA GLU A 192 5.45 7.58 -13.98
C GLU A 192 6.26 8.79 -14.43
N ARG A 193 6.94 9.41 -13.47
CA ARG A 193 7.70 10.64 -13.68
C ARG A 193 8.78 10.77 -12.63
N CYS A 194 9.91 11.35 -13.03
CA CYS A 194 11.04 11.64 -12.15
C CYS A 194 11.37 13.14 -12.22
N PHE A 195 11.58 13.77 -11.08
CA PHE A 195 12.12 15.12 -10.97
C PHE A 195 13.52 15.04 -10.41
N VAL A 196 14.48 15.63 -11.12
CA VAL A 196 15.87 15.69 -10.66
C VAL A 196 16.19 17.14 -10.33
N HIS A 197 16.41 17.43 -9.04
CA HIS A 197 16.92 18.71 -8.59
C HIS A 197 18.45 18.69 -8.61
N LEU A 198 19.05 19.80 -9.03
CA LEU A 198 20.50 19.96 -9.11
C LEU A 198 20.93 20.99 -8.08
N ASP A 199 21.70 20.55 -7.09
CA ASP A 199 22.32 21.44 -6.11
C ASP A 199 23.85 21.47 -6.31
N HIS A 200 24.48 22.47 -5.72
CA HIS A 200 25.90 22.75 -5.73
C HIS A 200 26.50 22.76 -4.32
N ASN A 201 25.66 22.74 -3.27
CA ASN A 201 26.11 22.77 -1.89
C ASN A 201 25.56 21.58 -1.10
N VAL A 202 26.40 20.98 -0.25
CA VAL A 202 26.00 19.86 0.63
C VAL A 202 25.43 20.38 1.96
N GLU A 203 25.75 21.64 2.31
CA GLU A 203 25.45 22.21 3.62
C GLU A 203 24.11 22.96 3.70
N ASP A 204 23.31 22.96 2.63
CA ASP A 204 22.01 23.61 2.61
C ASP A 204 20.85 22.61 2.64
N PRO A 205 20.55 21.97 3.79
CA PRO A 205 19.39 21.09 3.93
C PRO A 205 18.10 21.90 4.05
N ARG A 206 18.07 23.16 3.59
CA ARG A 206 16.80 23.84 3.38
C ARG A 206 16.12 23.05 2.27
N ASP A 207 15.09 22.27 2.62
CA ASP A 207 14.03 21.98 1.66
C ASP A 207 13.63 23.35 1.07
N GLU A 208 14.11 23.69 -0.13
CA GLU A 208 13.77 24.94 -0.81
C GLU A 208 12.25 25.03 -1.02
N HIS A 209 11.58 23.87 -0.92
CA HIS A 209 10.14 23.67 -0.95
C HIS A 209 9.41 24.04 0.36
N ILE A 210 10.11 24.37 1.45
CA ILE A 210 9.50 24.95 2.65
C ILE A 210 9.52 26.47 2.51
N HIS A 211 8.37 27.03 2.13
CA HIS A 211 8.17 28.48 2.15
C HIS A 211 8.44 29.01 3.58
N PRO A 212 9.22 30.09 3.76
CA PRO A 212 9.61 30.60 5.08
C PRO A 212 8.42 30.95 6.00
N ASP A 213 7.22 31.08 5.44
CA ASP A 213 5.98 31.39 6.15
C ASP A 213 5.19 30.15 6.61
N LEU A 214 5.61 28.94 6.26
CA LEU A 214 4.93 27.71 6.68
C LEU A 214 5.46 27.23 8.04
N PRO A 215 4.57 26.85 8.97
CA PRO A 215 4.98 26.34 10.27
C PRO A 215 5.72 25.01 10.10
N LYS A 216 6.94 24.94 10.65
CA LYS A 216 7.75 23.71 10.65
C LYS A 216 6.96 22.57 11.31
N PRO A 217 6.94 21.35 10.73
CA PRO A 217 6.28 20.20 11.36
C PRO A 217 6.91 19.93 12.73
N GLN A 218 6.09 19.98 13.78
CA GLN A 218 6.54 19.84 15.16
C GLN A 218 6.81 18.36 15.48
N GLY A 219 7.99 18.06 16.03
CA GLY A 219 8.30 16.76 16.65
C GLY A 219 9.44 15.95 16.02
N MET A 220 10.05 16.40 14.93
CA MET A 220 11.22 15.74 14.35
C MET A 220 12.47 16.59 14.58
N SER A 221 13.40 16.10 15.39
CA SER A 221 14.66 16.80 15.65
C SER A 221 15.58 16.66 14.43
N HIS A 222 16.11 17.78 13.95
CA HIS A 222 17.07 17.84 12.83
C HIS A 222 18.31 16.95 13.04
N ARG A 223 18.62 16.58 14.28
CA ARG A 223 19.81 15.79 14.65
C ARG A 223 19.65 14.29 14.42
N ASP A 224 18.42 13.80 14.38
CA ASP A 224 18.16 12.35 14.24
C ASP A 224 18.17 11.90 12.78
N ILE A 225 18.01 12.83 11.83
CA ILE A 225 18.05 12.58 10.38
C ILE A 225 19.45 12.83 9.80
N SER A 226 20.22 13.78 10.35
CA SER A 226 21.43 14.34 9.74
C SER A 226 22.76 13.76 10.26
N ARG A 227 22.75 12.60 10.93
CA ARG A 227 24.03 12.04 11.40
C ARG A 227 24.81 11.49 10.21
N SER A 228 25.73 12.28 9.70
CA SER A 228 26.71 11.82 8.71
C SER A 228 27.53 10.68 9.32
N PRO A 229 27.74 9.57 8.58
CA PRO A 229 28.64 8.53 9.02
C PRO A 229 30.04 9.11 9.19
N SER A 230 30.72 8.75 10.27
CA SER A 230 32.09 9.15 10.52
C SER A 230 33.02 8.74 9.36
N PRO A 231 34.18 9.40 9.17
CA PRO A 231 35.12 9.04 8.10
C PRO A 231 35.54 7.55 8.12
N GLY A 232 35.51 6.91 9.30
CA GLY A 232 35.77 5.47 9.44
C GLY A 232 34.62 4.59 8.95
N GLU A 233 33.37 5.03 9.10
CA GLU A 233 32.21 4.35 8.55
C GLU A 233 32.17 4.49 7.04
N GLN A 234 32.47 5.68 6.50
CA GLN A 234 32.57 5.94 5.05
C GLN A 234 33.62 5.03 4.35
N ALA A 235 34.76 4.80 4.99
CA ALA A 235 35.79 3.89 4.49
C ALA A 235 35.34 2.42 4.45
N ALA A 236 34.41 2.00 5.31
CA ALA A 236 33.91 0.62 5.36
C ALA A 236 33.04 0.27 4.14
N TRP A 237 32.37 1.25 3.53
CA TRP A 237 31.55 1.06 2.30
C TRP A 237 32.40 0.85 1.05
N HIS A 238 33.67 1.24 1.09
CA HIS A 238 34.62 1.13 -0.02
C HIS A 238 35.59 -0.05 0.12
N ALA A 239 35.54 -0.81 1.23
CA ALA A 239 36.39 -1.97 1.42
C ALA A 239 35.89 -3.17 0.58
N PRO A 240 36.78 -3.91 -0.12
CA PRO A 240 36.38 -5.14 -0.81
C PRO A 240 35.85 -6.15 0.22
N THR A 241 34.59 -6.56 0.04
CA THR A 241 33.84 -7.50 0.88
C THR A 241 34.48 -8.89 0.87
N GLY A 242 35.53 -9.07 1.67
CA GLY A 242 36.19 -10.36 1.87
C GLY A 242 36.75 -10.61 3.27
N ALA A 243 36.86 -9.59 4.14
CA ALA A 243 37.50 -9.74 5.45
C ALA A 243 36.58 -9.46 6.67
N ALA A 244 35.48 -8.72 6.50
CA ALA A 244 34.62 -8.33 7.63
C ALA A 244 33.65 -9.43 8.09
N ALA A 245 33.42 -10.48 7.27
CA ALA A 245 32.54 -11.59 7.63
C ALA A 245 33.12 -12.51 8.74
N ALA A 246 34.41 -12.41 9.06
CA ALA A 246 35.06 -13.26 10.06
C ALA A 246 35.10 -12.67 11.48
N ALA A 247 34.80 -11.38 11.67
CA ALA A 247 34.93 -10.71 12.97
C ALA A 247 33.58 -10.54 13.72
N GLY A 248 32.44 -10.67 13.04
CA GLY A 248 31.12 -10.43 13.63
C GLY A 248 30.43 -11.65 14.26
N VAL A 249 30.97 -12.86 14.08
CA VAL A 249 30.34 -14.11 14.57
C VAL A 249 30.90 -14.58 15.92
N ALA A 250 31.90 -13.88 16.48
CA ALA A 250 32.54 -14.28 17.74
C ALA A 250 32.12 -13.45 18.98
N ALA A 251 31.11 -12.58 18.87
CA ALA A 251 30.68 -11.71 19.98
C ALA A 251 29.23 -11.94 20.45
N GLU A 252 28.54 -12.97 19.96
CA GLU A 252 27.26 -13.44 20.53
C GLU A 252 27.29 -14.97 20.75
N LEU A 253 28.17 -15.39 21.66
CA LEU A 253 27.99 -16.53 22.56
C LEU A 253 28.22 -16.02 23.99
#